data_AF-A0AAW0K4E6-F1
#
_entry.id   AF-A0AAW0K4E6-F1
#
_cell.length_a   1.000
_cell.length_b   1.000
_cell.length_c   1.000
_cell.angle_alpha   90.00
_cell.angle_beta   90.00
_cell.angle_gamma   90.00
#
_symmetry.space_group_name_H-M   'P 1'
#
loop_
_entity.id
_entity.type
_entity.pdbx_description
1 polymer ?
#
loop_
_entity_poly.entity_id
_entity_poly.type
_entity_poly.pdbx_seq_one_letter_code
_entity_poly.pdbx_strand_id
1 'polypeptide(L)'
;MSDVNYFRTMPVSGPHSYPSRVAVVGDLGLTFNTTSTVDHMISNHPDLVLLVGDVSYANLYLTNGTGSDCYSCSFSQTPIHETYQPRWDYWGRYMQPLVSKVPIMVVEGNHEIEQQAENQTFVAYSSRFAFPSEESGSSSTFYYSFNAGGIHFIMLGAYISYNKPGELNFTTLLRLSAGLMPDTLYQYQCGDPSISAMSDVNYFRTMPVSGPHSYPSRVAVVGDLGLTFNTTSTVDHMISNHPDLVLLVGDVSYANLYLTNGTGSDCYSCSFSQTPIHETYQPRWDYWGRYMQPLVSKVPIMVVEGNHEIEQQAENQTFVAYSSRFAFPSEESGSSSTFYYSFNAGGIHFIMLGAYISYNKPGELNNFKA
;
A
#
# COMPACT_ATOMS: atom_id res chain seq x y z
N MET A 1 -27.93 26.76 0.14
CA MET A 1 -27.45 26.62 -1.24
C MET A 1 -26.61 25.37 -1.28
N SER A 2 -26.91 24.42 -2.17
CA SER A 2 -26.02 23.27 -2.37
C SER A 2 -24.74 23.75 -3.05
N ASP A 3 -23.58 23.49 -2.45
CA ASP A 3 -22.29 23.80 -3.07
C ASP A 3 -22.16 23.04 -4.39
N VAL A 4 -21.87 23.77 -5.47
CA VAL A 4 -21.58 23.16 -6.78
C VAL A 4 -20.16 22.63 -6.74
N ASN A 5 -19.99 21.31 -6.75
CA ASN A 5 -18.68 20.67 -6.86
C ASN A 5 -18.27 20.55 -8.32
N TYR A 6 -17.02 20.90 -8.62
CA TYR A 6 -16.40 20.68 -9.93
C TYR A 6 -15.51 19.44 -9.86
N PHE A 7 -15.77 18.47 -10.73
CA PHE A 7 -15.00 17.23 -10.82
C PHE A 7 -13.84 17.40 -11.81
N ARG A 8 -12.62 17.09 -11.39
CA ARG A 8 -11.47 16.98 -12.28
C ARG A 8 -11.48 15.59 -12.90
N THR A 9 -11.50 15.49 -14.23
CA THR A 9 -11.37 14.20 -14.91
C THR A 9 -9.92 13.74 -14.92
N MET A 10 -9.72 12.43 -15.10
CA MET A 10 -8.40 11.88 -15.39
C MET A 10 -7.77 12.59 -16.62
N PRO A 11 -6.44 12.78 -16.62
CA PRO A 11 -5.72 13.22 -17.81
C PRO A 11 -6.01 12.29 -18.99
N VAL A 12 -6.26 12.87 -20.17
CA VAL A 12 -6.62 12.11 -21.38
C VAL A 12 -5.44 11.22 -21.77
N SER A 13 -5.69 9.95 -22.09
CA SER A 13 -4.62 9.06 -22.51
C SER A 13 -3.87 9.60 -23.73
N GLY A 14 -2.56 9.77 -23.61
CA GLY A 14 -1.72 10.32 -24.67
C GLY A 14 -0.38 10.86 -24.18
N PRO A 15 0.58 11.07 -25.08
CA PRO A 15 1.97 11.41 -24.72
C PRO A 15 2.18 12.85 -24.21
N HIS A 16 1.12 13.65 -24.07
CA HIS A 16 1.20 15.07 -23.71
C HIS A 16 0.18 15.49 -22.63
N SER A 17 -0.44 14.52 -21.94
CA SER A 17 -1.34 14.76 -20.80
C SER A 17 -0.97 13.76 -19.72
N TYR A 18 -0.82 14.20 -18.47
CA TYR A 18 -0.31 13.37 -17.37
C TYR A 18 -0.82 13.91 -16.02
N PRO A 19 -1.02 13.05 -15.01
CA PRO A 19 -1.24 13.50 -13.64
C PRO A 19 0.06 14.10 -13.12
N SER A 20 0.00 15.33 -12.60
CA SER A 20 1.15 16.00 -12.01
C SER A 20 1.33 15.60 -10.54
N ARG A 21 0.22 15.35 -9.83
CA ARG A 21 0.22 14.96 -8.40
C ARG A 21 -0.62 13.72 -8.20
N VAL A 22 0.00 12.65 -7.70
CA VAL A 22 -0.68 11.38 -7.37
C VAL A 22 -0.56 11.15 -5.87
N ALA A 23 -1.70 11.16 -5.17
CA ALA A 23 -1.74 10.79 -3.76
C ALA A 23 -1.91 9.26 -3.64
N VAL A 24 -1.16 8.66 -2.73
CA VAL A 24 -1.14 7.21 -2.49
C VAL A 24 -1.37 6.98 -1.01
N VAL A 25 -2.41 6.22 -0.69
CA VAL A 25 -2.85 6.01 0.69
C VAL A 25 -3.53 4.65 0.82
N GLY A 26 -3.44 4.05 2.00
CA GLY A 26 -4.14 2.82 2.37
C GLY A 26 -4.63 2.90 3.80
N ASP A 27 -5.33 1.86 4.24
CA ASP A 27 -5.57 1.61 5.66
C ASP A 27 -6.30 2.75 6.39
N LEU A 28 -7.16 3.48 5.65
CA LEU A 28 -7.72 4.74 6.13
C LEU A 28 -8.71 4.56 7.28
N GLY A 29 -9.63 3.59 7.15
CA GLY A 29 -10.74 3.39 8.08
C GLY A 29 -11.53 4.67 8.42
N LEU A 30 -12.00 4.74 9.66
CA LEU A 30 -12.73 5.89 10.23
C LEU A 30 -12.16 6.22 11.61
N THR A 31 -11.06 6.96 11.62
CA THR A 31 -10.31 7.34 12.83
C THR A 31 -10.04 8.86 12.85
N PHE A 32 -9.50 9.35 13.97
CA PHE A 32 -9.05 10.74 14.05
C PHE A 32 -7.93 11.05 13.03
N ASN A 33 -7.02 10.11 12.79
CA ASN A 33 -5.93 10.27 11.84
C ASN A 33 -6.44 10.30 10.40
N THR A 34 -7.53 9.60 10.10
CA THR A 34 -8.19 9.65 8.79
C THR A 34 -8.55 11.08 8.41
N THR A 35 -8.96 11.93 9.38
CA THR A 35 -9.37 13.32 9.09
C THR A 35 -8.18 14.13 8.67
N SER A 36 -7.11 14.01 9.45
CA SER A 36 -5.84 14.65 9.18
C SER A 36 -5.28 14.21 7.81
N THR A 37 -5.37 12.92 7.48
CA THR A 37 -4.91 12.35 6.21
C THR A 37 -5.72 12.86 5.02
N VAL A 38 -7.05 12.86 5.13
CA VAL A 38 -7.96 13.34 4.06
C VAL A 38 -7.81 14.85 3.85
N ASP A 39 -7.73 15.63 4.92
CA ASP A 39 -7.49 17.07 4.83
C ASP A 39 -6.13 17.36 4.17
N HIS A 40 -5.11 16.57 4.49
CA HIS A 40 -3.78 16.69 3.89
C HIS A 40 -3.79 16.29 2.40
N MET A 41 -4.56 15.27 1.99
CA MET A 41 -4.76 14.98 0.57
C MET A 41 -5.46 16.14 -0.15
N ILE A 42 -6.54 16.67 0.42
CA ILE A 42 -7.31 17.76 -0.20
C ILE A 42 -6.44 19.02 -0.38
N SER A 43 -5.61 19.35 0.62
CA SER A 43 -4.72 20.52 0.56
C SER A 43 -3.59 20.37 -0.47
N ASN A 44 -3.20 19.14 -0.79
CA ASN A 44 -2.19 18.85 -1.80
C ASN A 44 -2.72 18.77 -3.25
N HIS A 45 -4.02 18.99 -3.47
CA HIS A 45 -4.65 19.07 -4.80
C HIS A 45 -4.24 17.96 -5.79
N PRO A 46 -4.42 16.67 -5.44
CA PRO A 46 -4.08 15.56 -6.31
C PRO A 46 -4.93 15.55 -7.59
N ASP A 47 -4.33 15.07 -8.68
CA ASP A 47 -5.02 14.77 -9.95
C ASP A 47 -5.63 13.37 -9.94
N LEU A 48 -5.10 12.48 -9.09
CA LEU A 48 -5.50 11.09 -8.91
C LEU A 48 -5.19 10.64 -7.48
N VAL A 49 -6.08 9.86 -6.89
CA VAL A 49 -5.82 9.13 -5.63
C VAL A 49 -5.79 7.63 -5.89
N LEU A 50 -4.72 6.99 -5.47
CA LEU A 50 -4.60 5.53 -5.38
C LEU A 50 -4.90 5.15 -3.93
N LEU A 51 -6.02 4.46 -3.72
CA LEU A 51 -6.47 3.97 -2.42
C LEU A 51 -6.28 2.47 -2.37
N VAL A 52 -5.44 1.95 -1.49
CA VAL A 52 -5.04 0.54 -1.50
C VAL A 52 -5.29 -0.04 -0.12
N GLY A 53 -6.18 -1.03 -0.06
CA GLY A 53 -6.43 -1.78 1.15
C GLY A 53 -7.24 -1.05 2.21
N ASP A 54 -7.88 -1.85 3.05
CA ASP A 54 -8.32 -1.50 4.39
C ASP A 54 -9.11 -0.19 4.48
N VAL A 55 -10.16 -0.15 3.67
CA VAL A 55 -10.87 1.07 3.37
C VAL A 55 -11.79 1.46 4.52
N SER A 56 -12.70 0.56 4.88
CA SER A 56 -13.78 0.88 5.83
C SER A 56 -13.59 0.27 7.21
N TYR A 57 -12.89 -0.87 7.33
CA TYR A 57 -12.89 -1.72 8.52
C TYR A 57 -14.30 -2.14 8.98
N ALA A 58 -15.27 -2.29 8.06
CA ALA A 58 -16.62 -2.75 8.39
C ALA A 58 -16.64 -4.13 9.05
N ASN A 59 -15.67 -4.99 8.71
CA ASN A 59 -15.47 -6.30 9.32
C ASN A 59 -15.11 -6.25 10.82
N LEU A 60 -14.73 -5.09 11.36
CA LEU A 60 -14.45 -4.93 12.79
C LEU A 60 -15.69 -4.63 13.66
N TYR A 61 -16.88 -4.62 13.06
CA TYR A 61 -18.11 -4.17 13.72
C TYR A 61 -19.25 -5.18 13.56
N LEU A 62 -20.03 -5.37 14.63
CA LEU A 62 -21.25 -6.17 14.61
C LEU A 62 -22.36 -5.44 13.83
N THR A 63 -23.35 -6.19 13.34
CA THR A 63 -24.53 -5.64 12.65
C THR A 63 -25.28 -4.56 13.45
N ASN A 64 -25.19 -4.59 14.78
CA ASN A 64 -25.79 -3.58 15.67
C ASN A 64 -24.90 -2.33 15.86
N GLY A 65 -23.76 -2.24 15.19
CA GLY A 65 -22.82 -1.12 15.27
C GLY A 65 -21.81 -1.21 16.42
N THR A 66 -21.84 -2.26 17.24
CA THR A 66 -20.84 -2.45 18.30
C THR A 66 -19.52 -2.85 17.66
N GLY A 67 -18.51 -1.99 17.78
CA GLY A 67 -17.17 -2.24 17.26
C GLY A 67 -16.23 -2.73 18.34
N SER A 68 -15.16 -3.38 17.88
CA SER A 68 -13.96 -3.62 18.67
C SER A 68 -12.77 -3.50 17.75
N ASP A 69 -11.66 -2.93 18.24
CA ASP A 69 -10.36 -2.93 17.54
C ASP A 69 -9.92 -4.37 17.23
N CYS A 70 -10.51 -5.33 17.96
CA CYS A 70 -10.47 -6.75 17.65
C CYS A 70 -11.89 -7.37 17.71
N TYR A 71 -12.57 -7.43 16.57
CA TYR A 71 -13.91 -8.02 16.48
C TYR A 71 -13.96 -9.47 16.97
N SER A 72 -13.01 -10.31 16.58
CA SER A 72 -12.99 -11.72 16.96
C SER A 72 -12.61 -11.98 18.41
N CYS A 73 -11.85 -11.09 19.07
CA CYS A 73 -11.57 -11.17 20.51
C CYS A 73 -12.83 -10.90 21.31
N SER A 74 -13.65 -9.96 20.82
CA SER A 74 -14.85 -9.51 21.51
C SER A 74 -16.08 -10.35 21.17
N PHE A 75 -16.09 -11.03 20.01
CA PHE A 75 -17.28 -11.69 19.45
C PHE A 75 -17.01 -13.09 18.87
N SER A 76 -16.07 -13.86 19.43
CA SER A 76 -15.69 -15.22 18.97
C SER A 76 -16.81 -16.27 18.87
N GLN A 77 -18.01 -15.95 19.37
CA GLN A 77 -19.18 -16.86 19.40
C GLN A 77 -20.30 -16.44 18.42
N THR A 78 -20.14 -15.40 17.60
CA THR A 78 -21.20 -14.97 16.68
C THR A 78 -21.23 -15.84 15.42
N PRO A 79 -22.36 -16.54 15.11
CA PRO A 79 -22.39 -17.57 14.05
C PRO A 79 -22.32 -17.06 12.61
N ILE A 80 -22.41 -15.74 12.41
CA ILE A 80 -22.48 -15.11 11.10
C ILE A 80 -21.56 -13.88 11.14
N HIS A 81 -20.57 -13.84 10.24
CA HIS A 81 -19.70 -12.68 10.00
C HIS A 81 -20.44 -11.56 9.24
N GLU A 82 -21.70 -11.28 9.60
CA GLU A 82 -22.38 -10.11 9.07
C GLU A 82 -21.74 -8.87 9.71
N THR A 83 -21.08 -8.11 8.86
CA THR A 83 -20.35 -6.91 9.18
C THR A 83 -21.27 -5.70 9.24
N TYR A 84 -20.81 -4.60 9.84
CA TYR A 84 -21.61 -3.39 9.94
C TYR A 84 -21.61 -2.60 8.62
N GLN A 85 -22.45 -3.02 7.68
CA GLN A 85 -22.59 -2.40 6.36
C GLN A 85 -22.79 -0.87 6.37
N PRO A 86 -23.51 -0.25 7.33
CA PRO A 86 -23.60 1.21 7.42
C PRO A 86 -22.25 1.93 7.57
N ARG A 87 -21.20 1.23 8.03
CA ARG A 87 -19.84 1.79 8.12
C ARG A 87 -19.29 2.15 6.75
N TRP A 88 -19.56 1.36 5.71
CA TRP A 88 -19.22 1.70 4.33
C TRP A 88 -19.86 3.01 3.88
N ASP A 89 -21.12 3.24 4.28
CA ASP A 89 -21.84 4.47 3.93
C ASP A 89 -21.30 5.68 4.70
N TYR A 90 -20.91 5.49 5.96
CA TYR A 90 -20.21 6.53 6.72
C TYR A 90 -18.87 6.88 6.10
N TRP A 91 -18.09 5.87 5.71
CA TRP A 91 -16.83 6.05 5.00
C TRP A 91 -17.03 6.79 3.67
N GLY A 92 -18.03 6.40 2.87
CA GLY A 92 -18.33 7.08 1.60
C GLY A 92 -18.72 8.55 1.79
N ARG A 93 -19.55 8.87 2.79
CA ARG A 93 -19.88 10.27 3.15
C ARG A 93 -18.67 11.04 3.63
N TYR A 94 -17.81 10.38 4.38
CA TYR A 94 -16.61 10.98 4.92
C TYR A 94 -15.60 11.33 3.83
N MET A 95 -15.44 10.46 2.84
CA MET A 95 -14.58 10.69 1.68
C MET A 95 -15.16 11.63 0.63
N GLN A 96 -16.48 11.90 0.69
CA GLN A 96 -17.20 12.75 -0.24
C GLN A 96 -16.49 14.07 -0.60
N PRO A 97 -15.90 14.83 0.35
CA PRO A 97 -15.22 16.09 0.02
C PRO A 97 -14.04 15.94 -0.95
N LEU A 98 -13.39 14.77 -0.97
CA LEU A 98 -12.29 14.41 -1.85
C LEU A 98 -12.80 13.75 -3.15
N VAL A 99 -13.57 12.67 -3.03
CA VAL A 99 -13.95 11.81 -4.18
C VAL A 99 -14.99 12.46 -5.10
N SER A 100 -15.65 13.53 -4.65
CA SER A 100 -16.50 14.37 -5.51
C SER A 100 -15.72 15.29 -6.45
N LYS A 101 -14.39 15.37 -6.29
CA LYS A 101 -13.52 16.31 -7.02
C LYS A 101 -12.37 15.63 -7.73
N VAL A 102 -11.88 14.51 -7.19
CA VAL A 102 -10.68 13.82 -7.67
C VAL A 102 -11.04 12.35 -7.97
N PRO A 103 -10.61 11.81 -9.13
CA PRO A 103 -10.81 10.40 -9.44
C PRO A 103 -10.01 9.53 -8.48
N ILE A 104 -10.58 8.39 -8.12
CA ILE A 104 -9.93 7.38 -7.27
C ILE A 104 -9.85 6.05 -7.99
N MET A 105 -8.80 5.29 -7.69
CA MET A 105 -8.64 3.89 -8.10
C MET A 105 -8.33 3.07 -6.85
N VAL A 106 -9.00 1.92 -6.71
CA VAL A 106 -9.04 1.17 -5.44
C VAL A 106 -8.62 -0.27 -5.62
N VAL A 107 -7.79 -0.79 -4.71
CA VAL A 107 -7.49 -2.22 -4.54
C VAL A 107 -7.88 -2.63 -3.12
N GLU A 108 -8.34 -3.86 -2.95
CA GLU A 108 -8.81 -4.44 -1.70
C GLU A 108 -7.68 -4.83 -0.74
N GLY A 109 -7.98 -4.84 0.57
CA GLY A 109 -7.10 -5.31 1.64
C GLY A 109 -7.71 -6.45 2.46
N ASN A 110 -7.05 -6.89 3.54
CA ASN A 110 -7.62 -7.96 4.39
C ASN A 110 -8.93 -7.54 5.04
N HIS A 111 -9.16 -6.25 5.29
CA HIS A 111 -10.40 -5.79 5.92
C HIS A 111 -11.60 -5.69 4.97
N GLU A 112 -11.41 -5.91 3.67
CA GLU A 112 -12.48 -6.12 2.69
C GLU A 112 -12.94 -7.59 2.59
N ILE A 113 -12.26 -8.51 3.29
CA ILE A 113 -12.67 -9.92 3.40
C ILE A 113 -13.85 -10.04 4.37
N GLU A 114 -15.03 -9.70 3.88
CA GLU A 114 -16.29 -9.80 4.63
C GLU A 114 -17.05 -11.04 4.17
N GLN A 115 -17.11 -12.08 5.02
CA GLN A 115 -17.87 -13.30 4.70
C GLN A 115 -19.37 -13.03 4.81
N GLN A 116 -20.06 -13.12 3.68
CA GLN A 116 -21.51 -12.95 3.56
C GLN A 116 -22.21 -14.29 3.34
N ALA A 117 -23.54 -14.26 3.20
CA ALA A 117 -24.34 -15.43 2.86
C ALA A 117 -23.75 -16.17 1.65
N GLU A 118 -23.90 -17.50 1.64
CA GLU A 118 -23.35 -18.37 0.59
C GLU A 118 -21.81 -18.39 0.50
N ASN A 119 -21.10 -18.03 1.58
CA ASN A 119 -19.63 -18.00 1.66
C ASN A 119 -18.97 -17.05 0.65
N GLN A 120 -19.69 -16.01 0.24
CA GLN A 120 -19.14 -14.97 -0.63
C GLN A 120 -18.26 -14.01 0.18
N THR A 121 -17.14 -13.56 -0.39
CA THR A 121 -16.27 -12.51 0.16
C THR A 121 -16.20 -11.32 -0.81
N PHE A 122 -15.74 -10.15 -0.33
CA PHE A 122 -15.58 -8.92 -1.12
C PHE A 122 -16.86 -8.34 -1.76
N VAL A 123 -18.06 -8.81 -1.39
CA VAL A 123 -19.33 -8.35 -1.98
C VAL A 123 -19.56 -6.87 -1.70
N ALA A 124 -19.28 -6.43 -0.46
CA ALA A 124 -19.46 -5.03 -0.06
C ALA A 124 -18.49 -4.09 -0.80
N TYR A 125 -17.25 -4.52 -1.00
CA TYR A 125 -16.23 -3.82 -1.79
C TYR A 125 -16.64 -3.74 -3.27
N SER A 126 -16.92 -4.90 -3.89
CA SER A 126 -17.20 -5.00 -5.32
C SER A 126 -18.49 -4.32 -5.75
N SER A 127 -19.43 -4.10 -4.83
CA SER A 127 -20.69 -3.40 -5.11
C SER A 127 -20.59 -1.87 -4.99
N ARG A 128 -19.53 -1.33 -4.38
CA ARG A 128 -19.39 0.10 -4.07
C ARG A 128 -18.37 0.83 -4.93
N PHE A 129 -17.44 0.10 -5.54
CA PHE A 129 -16.43 0.65 -6.43
C PHE A 129 -16.63 0.18 -7.87
N ALA A 130 -16.23 1.04 -8.81
CA ALA A 130 -16.21 0.72 -10.23
C ALA A 130 -14.75 0.45 -10.63
N PHE A 131 -14.53 -0.64 -11.39
CA PHE A 131 -13.20 -1.08 -11.80
C PHE A 131 -13.14 -1.14 -13.33
N PRO A 132 -12.12 -0.54 -13.97
CA PRO A 132 -11.95 -0.61 -15.42
C PRO A 132 -11.35 -1.95 -15.87
N SER A 133 -11.78 -3.06 -15.26
CA SER A 133 -11.18 -4.39 -15.49
C SER A 133 -11.46 -4.90 -16.91
N GLU A 134 -12.66 -4.70 -17.44
CA GLU A 134 -13.01 -5.06 -18.81
C GLU A 134 -12.22 -4.22 -19.82
N GLU A 135 -12.14 -2.90 -19.59
CA GLU A 135 -11.38 -1.96 -20.42
C GLU A 135 -9.87 -2.25 -20.38
N SER A 136 -9.38 -2.81 -19.27
CA SER A 136 -8.00 -3.23 -19.12
C SER A 136 -7.72 -4.61 -19.72
N GLY A 137 -8.73 -5.29 -20.27
CA GLY A 137 -8.62 -6.66 -20.76
C GLY A 137 -8.44 -7.72 -19.66
N SER A 138 -8.75 -7.38 -18.41
CA SER A 138 -8.73 -8.30 -17.28
C SER A 138 -10.08 -8.97 -17.10
N SER A 139 -10.05 -10.23 -16.65
CA SER A 139 -11.24 -10.96 -16.22
C SER A 139 -11.53 -10.82 -14.72
N SER A 140 -10.76 -9.99 -14.00
CA SER A 140 -10.86 -9.82 -12.55
C SER A 140 -10.94 -8.33 -12.19
N THR A 141 -11.89 -7.98 -11.33
CA THR A 141 -11.97 -6.64 -10.72
C THR A 141 -10.85 -6.38 -9.71
N PHE A 142 -10.14 -7.43 -9.28
CA PHE A 142 -9.02 -7.39 -8.33
C PHE A 142 -7.64 -7.30 -9.03
N TYR A 143 -7.62 -7.43 -10.35
CA TYR A 143 -6.43 -7.21 -11.16
C TYR A 143 -6.81 -6.36 -12.34
N TYR A 144 -6.44 -5.09 -12.37
CA TYR A 144 -6.82 -4.25 -13.50
C TYR A 144 -5.73 -3.22 -13.78
N SER A 145 -5.84 -2.56 -14.91
CA SER A 145 -4.91 -1.50 -15.27
C SER A 145 -5.66 -0.35 -15.93
N PHE A 146 -5.06 0.83 -15.92
CA PHE A 146 -5.62 1.99 -16.59
C PHE A 146 -4.50 2.94 -17.00
N ASN A 147 -4.79 3.77 -17.99
CA ASN A 147 -3.88 4.84 -18.39
C ASN A 147 -4.34 6.14 -17.73
N ALA A 148 -3.44 6.80 -17.00
CA ALA A 148 -3.64 8.19 -16.60
C ALA A 148 -2.67 9.03 -17.42
N GLY A 149 -3.17 9.66 -18.48
CA GLY A 149 -2.27 10.31 -19.41
C GLY A 149 -1.38 9.30 -20.16
N GLY A 150 -0.08 9.57 -20.23
CA GLY A 150 0.90 8.65 -20.82
C GLY A 150 1.50 7.61 -19.86
N ILE A 151 0.98 7.46 -18.64
CA ILE A 151 1.46 6.46 -17.67
C ILE A 151 0.45 5.32 -17.58
N HIS A 152 0.97 4.09 -17.57
CA HIS A 152 0.19 2.88 -17.34
C HIS A 152 0.29 2.46 -15.87
N PHE A 153 -0.84 2.50 -15.16
CA PHE A 153 -0.96 2.03 -13.77
C PHE A 153 -1.49 0.60 -13.75
N ILE A 154 -0.86 -0.26 -12.95
CA ILE A 154 -1.25 -1.66 -12.77
C ILE A 154 -1.65 -1.86 -11.31
N MET A 155 -2.89 -2.25 -11.08
CA MET A 155 -3.52 -2.41 -9.76
C MET A 155 -3.65 -3.91 -9.46
N LEU A 156 -3.05 -4.38 -8.38
CA LEU A 156 -2.89 -5.82 -8.10
C LEU A 156 -3.37 -6.19 -6.69
N GLY A 157 -4.41 -7.02 -6.60
CA GLY A 157 -4.89 -7.59 -5.35
C GLY A 157 -4.04 -8.75 -4.82
N ALA A 158 -3.84 -8.82 -3.50
CA ALA A 158 -3.03 -9.85 -2.84
C ALA A 158 -3.84 -11.07 -2.36
N TYR A 159 -5.17 -10.96 -2.34
CA TYR A 159 -6.06 -11.96 -1.72
C TYR A 159 -6.72 -12.93 -2.69
N ILE A 160 -6.58 -12.71 -3.99
CA ILE A 160 -7.03 -13.63 -5.04
C ILE A 160 -5.80 -14.27 -5.68
N SER A 161 -5.90 -15.50 -6.19
CA SER A 161 -4.79 -16.16 -6.90
C SER A 161 -4.91 -15.93 -8.41
N TYR A 162 -3.78 -15.67 -9.07
CA TYR A 162 -3.64 -15.59 -10.54
C TYR A 162 -2.99 -16.86 -11.17
N ASN A 163 -2.34 -17.74 -10.37
CA ASN A 163 -1.70 -19.07 -10.57
C ASN A 163 -0.14 -19.19 -10.55
N LYS A 164 0.33 -20.15 -9.70
CA LYS A 164 1.63 -20.90 -9.54
C LYS A 164 2.77 -20.34 -8.62
N PRO A 165 3.66 -21.22 -8.04
CA PRO A 165 4.64 -20.85 -6.99
C PRO A 165 6.14 -20.97 -7.35
N GLY A 166 7.00 -20.22 -6.62
CA GLY A 166 8.48 -20.25 -6.69
C GLY A 166 9.20 -19.79 -5.41
N GLU A 167 10.47 -20.20 -5.23
CA GLU A 167 11.29 -20.18 -3.98
C GLU A 167 12.28 -18.98 -3.81
N LEU A 168 12.91 -18.88 -2.62
CA LEU A 168 13.43 -17.67 -1.92
C LEU A 168 14.97 -17.56 -1.80
N ASN A 169 15.55 -16.33 -1.73
CA ASN A 169 16.96 -16.01 -1.31
C ASN A 169 17.13 -14.58 -0.72
N PHE A 170 18.22 -14.26 0.00
CA PHE A 170 18.43 -13.13 0.97
C PHE A 170 18.51 -11.66 0.47
N THR A 171 18.09 -10.69 1.31
CA THR A 171 18.14 -9.22 1.05
C THR A 171 18.98 -8.44 2.06
N THR A 172 19.61 -7.34 1.62
CA THR A 172 20.33 -6.34 2.43
C THR A 172 19.99 -4.94 1.91
N LEU A 173 19.85 -3.96 2.81
CA LEU A 173 19.57 -2.57 2.46
C LEU A 173 20.81 -1.84 1.91
N LEU A 174 20.65 -1.12 0.80
CA LEU A 174 21.67 -0.25 0.22
C LEU A 174 21.09 1.17 0.09
N ARG A 175 21.76 2.17 0.66
CA ARG A 175 21.48 3.59 0.39
C ARG A 175 22.51 4.10 -0.63
N LEU A 176 22.03 4.60 -1.77
CA LEU A 176 22.87 5.19 -2.82
C LEU A 176 22.95 6.70 -2.62
N SER A 177 24.13 7.22 -2.30
CA SER A 177 24.41 8.65 -2.19
C SER A 177 25.15 9.14 -3.44
N ALA A 178 24.49 9.24 -4.59
CA ALA A 178 25.14 9.73 -5.79
C ALA A 178 24.20 10.40 -6.80
N GLY A 179 24.74 11.40 -7.51
CA GLY A 179 24.12 12.06 -8.67
C GLY A 179 24.05 11.15 -9.89
N LEU A 180 23.24 10.09 -9.78
CA LEU A 180 22.96 9.18 -10.88
C LEU A 180 22.24 9.93 -12.00
N MET A 181 22.66 9.70 -13.23
CA MET A 181 21.94 10.17 -14.41
C MET A 181 20.52 9.57 -14.44
N PRO A 182 19.47 10.36 -14.77
CA PRO A 182 18.12 9.85 -14.96
C PRO A 182 18.02 8.86 -16.13
N ASP A 183 17.00 8.01 -16.13
CA ASP A 183 16.73 6.97 -17.14
C ASP A 183 17.98 6.18 -17.60
N THR A 184 18.81 5.80 -16.62
CA THR A 184 20.09 5.14 -16.88
C THR A 184 20.14 3.82 -16.15
N LEU A 185 20.56 2.76 -16.87
CA LEU A 185 20.79 1.45 -16.30
C LEU A 185 22.13 1.43 -15.56
N TYR A 186 22.09 1.17 -14.25
CA TYR A 186 23.28 1.01 -13.42
C TYR A 186 23.48 -0.46 -13.07
N GLN A 187 24.74 -0.87 -13.10
CA GLN A 187 25.20 -2.12 -12.54
C GLN A 187 25.66 -1.88 -11.10
N TYR A 188 25.35 -2.78 -10.18
CA TYR A 188 25.81 -2.68 -8.79
C TYR A 188 26.07 -4.05 -8.16
N GLN A 189 26.88 -4.04 -7.11
CA GLN A 189 27.02 -5.13 -6.13
C GLN A 189 26.96 -4.50 -4.74
N CYS A 190 26.44 -5.24 -3.77
CA CYS A 190 26.41 -4.85 -2.37
C CYS A 190 27.06 -5.92 -1.50
N GLY A 191 27.56 -5.54 -0.32
CA GLY A 191 28.26 -6.44 0.57
C GLY A 191 29.47 -5.78 1.20
N ASP A 192 30.27 -6.57 1.90
CA ASP A 192 31.51 -6.11 2.50
C ASP A 192 32.69 -6.66 1.67
N PRO A 193 33.45 -5.80 0.96
CA PRO A 193 34.56 -6.24 0.13
C PRO A 193 35.79 -6.67 0.95
N SER A 194 35.82 -6.39 2.26
CA SER A 194 36.91 -6.83 3.15
C SER A 194 36.82 -8.31 3.51
N ILE A 195 35.64 -8.91 3.30
CA ILE A 195 35.38 -10.35 3.42
C ILE A 195 34.84 -10.86 2.08
N SER A 196 34.88 -12.17 1.80
CA SER A 196 34.32 -12.72 0.56
C SER A 196 32.79 -12.78 0.59
N ALA A 197 32.14 -11.66 0.91
CA ALA A 197 30.69 -11.50 1.11
C ALA A 197 30.10 -10.40 0.22
N MET A 198 30.52 -10.36 -1.04
CA MET A 198 29.90 -9.52 -2.08
C MET A 198 28.74 -10.27 -2.73
N SER A 199 27.67 -9.56 -3.05
CA SER A 199 26.53 -10.08 -3.82
C SER A 199 26.94 -10.43 -5.25
N ASP A 200 26.08 -11.18 -5.93
CA ASP A 200 26.08 -11.20 -7.39
C ASP A 200 25.86 -9.80 -7.96
N VAL A 201 26.26 -9.64 -9.22
CA VAL A 201 26.03 -8.43 -9.99
C VAL A 201 24.54 -8.27 -10.27
N ASN A 202 23.98 -7.13 -9.87
CA ASN A 202 22.60 -6.75 -10.09
C ASN A 202 22.52 -5.46 -10.93
N TYR A 203 21.31 -5.15 -11.40
CA TYR A 203 21.06 -3.99 -12.25
C TYR A 203 19.74 -3.34 -11.87
N PHE A 204 19.71 -2.02 -11.86
CA PHE A 204 18.48 -1.23 -11.76
C PHE A 204 18.55 -0.05 -12.72
N ARG A 205 17.39 0.48 -13.10
CA ARG A 205 17.27 1.69 -13.91
C ARG A 205 16.78 2.84 -13.05
N THR A 206 17.43 3.99 -13.13
CA THR A 206 16.98 5.21 -12.45
C THR A 206 15.69 5.74 -13.07
N MET A 207 14.90 6.45 -12.26
CA MET A 207 13.70 7.11 -12.76
C MET A 207 14.03 8.14 -13.86
N PRO A 208 13.10 8.38 -14.80
CA PRO A 208 13.25 9.45 -15.78
C PRO A 208 13.37 10.82 -15.14
N VAL A 209 14.00 11.76 -15.84
CA VAL A 209 14.23 13.12 -15.34
C VAL A 209 12.91 13.81 -15.02
N SER A 210 12.87 14.60 -13.95
CA SER A 210 11.67 15.37 -13.63
C SER A 210 11.35 16.39 -14.72
N GLY A 211 10.18 16.25 -15.32
CA GLY A 211 9.72 17.15 -16.37
C GLY A 211 8.38 16.71 -16.98
N PRO A 212 7.64 17.63 -17.62
CA PRO A 212 6.27 17.41 -18.09
C PRO A 212 6.14 16.45 -19.29
N HIS A 213 7.25 15.86 -19.75
CA HIS A 213 7.33 14.98 -20.93
C HIS A 213 8.24 13.77 -20.69
N SER A 214 8.54 13.45 -19.44
CA SER A 214 9.47 12.38 -19.05
C SER A 214 8.84 11.61 -17.90
N TYR A 215 8.48 10.34 -18.12
CA TYR A 215 7.64 9.57 -17.20
C TYR A 215 8.08 8.12 -17.13
N PRO A 216 7.98 7.44 -15.96
CA PRO A 216 8.04 5.99 -15.94
C PRO A 216 6.91 5.45 -16.84
N SER A 217 7.18 4.37 -17.56
CA SER A 217 6.20 3.77 -18.47
C SER A 217 5.14 3.01 -17.68
N ARG A 218 5.55 2.28 -16.64
CA ARG A 218 4.67 1.42 -15.85
C ARG A 218 4.92 1.57 -14.36
N VAL A 219 3.85 1.87 -13.62
CA VAL A 219 3.86 1.93 -12.15
C VAL A 219 2.95 0.82 -11.63
N ALA A 220 3.52 -0.14 -10.92
CA ALA A 220 2.75 -1.18 -10.23
C ALA A 220 2.34 -0.69 -8.84
N VAL A 221 1.10 -0.99 -8.46
CA VAL A 221 0.49 -0.57 -7.20
C VAL A 221 -0.10 -1.81 -6.53
N VAL A 222 0.31 -2.05 -5.29
CA VAL A 222 -0.09 -3.22 -4.50
C VAL A 222 -0.12 -2.86 -3.02
N GLY A 223 -0.92 -3.55 -2.23
CA GLY A 223 -0.94 -3.47 -0.77
C GLY A 223 -1.19 -4.85 -0.19
N ASP A 224 -1.10 -4.95 1.13
CA ASP A 224 -1.57 -6.12 1.86
C ASP A 224 -0.94 -7.44 1.39
N LEU A 225 0.31 -7.41 0.95
CA LEU A 225 0.93 -8.52 0.23
C LEU A 225 0.98 -9.80 1.06
N GLY A 226 1.44 -9.67 2.31
CA GLY A 226 1.81 -10.82 3.13
C GLY A 226 2.78 -11.77 2.44
N LEU A 227 2.73 -13.04 2.82
CA LEU A 227 3.56 -14.08 2.21
C LEU A 227 2.80 -15.41 2.20
N THR A 228 1.93 -15.55 1.20
CA THR A 228 1.05 -16.69 0.90
C THR A 228 1.23 -17.14 -0.55
N PHE A 229 0.52 -18.18 -0.99
CA PHE A 229 0.49 -18.58 -2.41
C PHE A 229 -0.17 -17.53 -3.31
N ASN A 230 -1.12 -16.75 -2.79
CA ASN A 230 -1.75 -15.69 -3.57
C ASN A 230 -0.75 -14.55 -3.78
N THR A 231 0.03 -14.21 -2.74
CA THR A 231 1.17 -13.28 -2.85
C THR A 231 2.12 -13.70 -3.96
N THR A 232 2.44 -15.01 -4.07
CA THR A 232 3.39 -15.42 -5.12
C THR A 232 2.86 -15.12 -6.50
N SER A 233 1.57 -15.40 -6.68
CA SER A 233 0.88 -15.13 -7.91
C SER A 233 0.76 -13.65 -8.25
N THR A 234 0.49 -12.80 -7.27
CA THR A 234 0.41 -11.34 -7.43
C THR A 234 1.76 -10.77 -7.87
N VAL A 235 2.84 -11.25 -7.28
CA VAL A 235 4.21 -10.80 -7.62
C VAL A 235 4.68 -11.35 -8.97
N ASP A 236 4.34 -12.58 -9.33
CA ASP A 236 4.62 -13.12 -10.67
C ASP A 236 3.89 -12.30 -11.75
N HIS A 237 2.63 -11.96 -11.50
CA HIS A 237 1.86 -11.10 -12.41
C HIS A 237 2.48 -9.70 -12.51
N MET A 238 2.93 -9.13 -11.38
CA MET A 238 3.66 -7.86 -11.35
C MET A 238 4.94 -7.91 -12.19
N ILE A 239 5.80 -8.92 -11.99
CA ILE A 239 7.05 -9.12 -12.73
C ILE A 239 6.78 -9.24 -14.23
N SER A 240 5.75 -10.00 -14.62
CA SER A 240 5.38 -10.21 -16.03
C SER A 240 4.96 -8.92 -16.74
N ASN A 241 4.51 -7.91 -15.99
CA ASN A 241 4.14 -6.61 -16.53
C ASN A 241 5.31 -5.62 -16.59
N HIS A 242 6.52 -6.00 -16.17
CA HIS A 242 7.74 -5.18 -16.27
C HIS A 242 7.58 -3.74 -15.73
N PRO A 243 7.26 -3.54 -14.44
CA PRO A 243 7.14 -2.21 -13.86
C PRO A 243 8.49 -1.50 -13.79
N ASP A 244 8.48 -0.17 -13.96
CA ASP A 244 9.62 0.70 -13.70
C ASP A 244 9.69 1.11 -12.22
N LEU A 245 8.54 1.10 -11.53
CA LEU A 245 8.38 1.50 -10.13
C LEU A 245 7.27 0.64 -9.47
N VAL A 246 7.49 0.25 -8.22
CA VAL A 246 6.48 -0.41 -7.38
C VAL A 246 6.10 0.51 -6.23
N LEU A 247 4.79 0.69 -6.01
CA LEU A 247 4.22 1.31 -4.81
C LEU A 247 3.60 0.19 -3.97
N LEU A 248 4.13 -0.02 -2.77
CA LEU A 248 3.59 -0.96 -1.78
C LEU A 248 2.94 -0.18 -0.65
N VAL A 249 1.64 -0.36 -0.47
CA VAL A 249 0.82 0.43 0.44
C VAL A 249 0.30 -0.47 1.53
N GLY A 250 0.86 -0.34 2.73
CA GLY A 250 0.40 -1.07 3.90
C GLY A 250 0.73 -2.55 3.91
N ASP A 251 0.71 -3.11 5.11
CA ASP A 251 0.54 -4.52 5.40
C ASP A 251 1.46 -5.47 4.62
N VAL A 252 2.74 -5.37 4.92
CA VAL A 252 3.79 -5.96 4.11
C VAL A 252 3.93 -7.46 4.35
N SER A 253 4.24 -7.87 5.58
CA SER A 253 4.68 -9.24 5.88
C SER A 253 3.67 -10.07 6.67
N TYR A 254 2.73 -9.39 7.34
CA TYR A 254 1.83 -9.98 8.34
C TYR A 254 2.57 -10.79 9.42
N ALA A 255 3.76 -10.33 9.84
CA ALA A 255 4.52 -11.00 10.91
C ALA A 255 3.77 -11.01 12.24
N ASN A 256 2.90 -10.03 12.49
CA ASN A 256 1.99 -9.95 13.63
C ASN A 256 0.78 -10.91 13.55
N LEU A 257 0.67 -11.78 12.53
CA LEU A 257 -0.29 -12.90 12.53
C LEU A 257 0.28 -14.16 13.20
N TYR A 258 1.46 -14.06 13.80
CA TYR A 258 2.19 -15.18 14.38
C TYR A 258 2.62 -14.87 15.81
N LEU A 259 2.54 -15.89 16.67
CA LEU A 259 3.23 -15.90 17.96
C LEU A 259 4.74 -15.85 17.75
N THR A 260 5.47 -15.37 18.76
CA THR A 260 6.94 -15.34 18.78
C THR A 260 7.61 -16.70 18.55
N ASN A 261 6.89 -17.80 18.84
CA ASN A 261 7.36 -19.17 18.61
C ASN A 261 7.13 -19.68 17.17
N GLY A 262 6.54 -18.87 16.29
CA GLY A 262 6.27 -19.21 14.88
C GLY A 262 4.90 -19.85 14.62
N THR A 263 4.03 -19.98 15.62
CA THR A 263 2.66 -20.46 15.42
C THR A 263 1.81 -19.32 14.83
N GLY A 264 1.26 -19.53 13.63
CA GLY A 264 0.44 -18.54 12.92
C GLY A 264 -1.06 -18.78 13.03
N SER A 265 -1.85 -17.75 12.73
CA SER A 265 -3.29 -17.83 12.49
C SER A 265 -3.72 -16.77 11.48
N ASP A 266 -4.72 -17.07 10.65
CA ASP A 266 -5.34 -16.10 9.72
C ASP A 266 -5.99 -14.93 10.47
N CYS A 267 -6.24 -15.10 11.76
CA CYS A 267 -6.75 -14.07 12.64
C CYS A 267 -6.07 -14.20 13.99
N TYR A 268 -4.99 -13.42 14.19
CA TYR A 268 -4.19 -13.42 15.42
C TYR A 268 -5.09 -13.35 16.65
N SER A 269 -6.07 -12.47 16.56
CA SER A 269 -6.86 -12.03 17.67
C SER A 269 -8.04 -12.99 17.96
N CYS A 270 -8.44 -13.79 16.97
CA CYS A 270 -9.32 -14.95 17.15
C CYS A 270 -8.62 -16.06 17.95
N SER A 271 -7.34 -16.30 17.67
CA SER A 271 -6.61 -17.48 18.12
C SER A 271 -5.75 -17.25 19.36
N PHE A 272 -5.28 -16.01 19.55
CA PHE A 272 -4.25 -15.64 20.51
C PHE A 272 -4.68 -14.45 21.38
N SER A 273 -5.99 -14.24 21.58
CA SER A 273 -6.53 -13.15 22.43
C SER A 273 -6.01 -13.14 23.87
N GLN A 274 -5.43 -14.23 24.33
CA GLN A 274 -4.90 -14.40 25.69
C GLN A 274 -3.42 -14.03 25.81
N THR A 275 -2.73 -13.67 24.71
CA THR A 275 -1.33 -13.25 24.79
C THR A 275 -1.22 -11.91 25.51
N PRO A 276 -0.15 -11.67 26.29
CA PRO A 276 0.01 -10.44 27.07
C PRO A 276 0.23 -9.20 26.19
N ILE A 277 0.57 -9.41 24.93
CA ILE A 277 0.76 -8.40 23.88
C ILE A 277 0.39 -9.03 22.53
N HIS A 278 0.12 -8.22 21.51
CA HIS A 278 0.02 -8.69 20.13
C HIS A 278 1.42 -9.05 19.62
N GLU A 279 1.78 -10.33 19.71
CA GLU A 279 3.10 -10.85 19.35
C GLU A 279 3.37 -10.76 17.85
N THR A 280 4.64 -10.91 17.48
CA THR A 280 5.08 -11.00 16.08
C THR A 280 6.11 -12.10 15.91
N TYR A 281 6.15 -12.72 14.73
CA TYR A 281 7.24 -13.60 14.30
C TYR A 281 8.10 -12.92 13.25
N GLN A 282 9.06 -12.13 13.72
CA GLN A 282 9.96 -11.31 12.89
C GLN A 282 10.65 -12.05 11.72
N PRO A 283 10.99 -13.35 11.79
CA PRO A 283 11.53 -14.06 10.63
C PRO A 283 10.63 -14.01 9.37
N ARG A 284 9.33 -13.74 9.49
CA ARG A 284 8.43 -13.51 8.35
C ARG A 284 8.87 -12.32 7.50
N TRP A 285 9.37 -11.24 8.11
CA TRP A 285 9.96 -10.11 7.38
C TRP A 285 11.18 -10.54 6.55
N ASP A 286 12.00 -11.43 7.09
CA ASP A 286 13.17 -11.94 6.36
C ASP A 286 12.74 -12.86 5.22
N TYR A 287 11.72 -13.70 5.41
CA TYR A 287 11.16 -14.53 4.34
C TYR A 287 10.53 -13.68 3.24
N TRP A 288 9.81 -12.62 3.61
CA TRP A 288 9.20 -11.69 2.66
C TRP A 288 10.26 -10.94 1.86
N GLY A 289 11.26 -10.36 2.53
CA GLY A 289 12.36 -9.67 1.85
C GLY A 289 13.10 -10.62 0.90
N ARG A 290 13.26 -11.88 1.32
CA ARG A 290 13.87 -12.91 0.48
C ARG A 290 13.04 -13.23 -0.76
N TYR A 291 11.74 -13.31 -0.58
CA TYR A 291 10.79 -13.57 -1.65
C TYR A 291 10.81 -12.48 -2.70
N MET A 292 10.82 -11.24 -2.24
CA MET A 292 10.75 -10.07 -3.10
C MET A 292 12.06 -9.73 -3.79
N GLN A 293 13.20 -10.28 -3.33
CA GLN A 293 14.54 -9.97 -3.85
C GLN A 293 14.62 -9.98 -5.40
N PRO A 294 14.09 -10.99 -6.13
CA PRO A 294 14.21 -11.03 -7.60
C PRO A 294 13.58 -9.84 -8.32
N LEU A 295 12.61 -9.17 -7.68
CA LEU A 295 11.95 -7.95 -8.14
C LEU A 295 12.63 -6.70 -7.59
N VAL A 296 12.73 -6.56 -6.26
CA VAL A 296 13.15 -5.30 -5.61
C VAL A 296 14.64 -5.01 -5.72
N SER A 297 15.46 -5.99 -6.15
CA SER A 297 16.85 -5.75 -6.56
C SER A 297 16.98 -5.06 -7.92
N LYS A 298 15.89 -4.98 -8.69
CA LYS A 298 15.91 -4.46 -10.08
C LYS A 298 14.95 -3.29 -10.29
N VAL A 299 13.84 -3.29 -9.56
CA VAL A 299 12.78 -2.29 -9.65
C VAL A 299 12.70 -1.55 -8.32
N PRO A 300 12.83 -0.22 -8.31
CA PRO A 300 12.61 0.58 -7.10
C PRO A 300 11.22 0.34 -6.51
N ILE A 301 11.17 0.21 -5.18
CA ILE A 301 9.94 0.04 -4.41
C ILE A 301 9.81 1.17 -3.39
N MET A 302 8.63 1.78 -3.31
CA MET A 302 8.29 2.82 -2.34
C MET A 302 7.19 2.28 -1.43
N VAL A 303 7.42 2.31 -0.12
CA VAL A 303 6.54 1.68 0.87
C VAL A 303 5.93 2.73 1.80
N VAL A 304 4.66 2.60 2.13
CA VAL A 304 4.02 3.34 3.25
C VAL A 304 3.39 2.34 4.21
N GLU A 305 3.35 2.66 5.50
CA GLU A 305 2.92 1.72 6.55
C GLU A 305 1.43 1.45 6.58
N GLY A 306 1.06 0.23 7.03
CA GLY A 306 -0.30 -0.19 7.37
C GLY A 306 -0.42 -0.55 8.85
N ASN A 307 -1.58 -1.07 9.29
CA ASN A 307 -1.74 -1.45 10.69
C ASN A 307 -0.87 -2.64 11.09
N HIS A 308 -0.59 -3.56 10.16
CA HIS A 308 0.21 -4.74 10.50
C HIS A 308 1.69 -4.41 10.77
N GLU A 309 2.15 -3.21 10.39
CA GLU A 309 3.48 -2.70 10.75
C GLU A 309 3.56 -2.06 12.14
N ILE A 310 2.43 -1.83 12.84
CA ILE A 310 2.44 -1.22 14.19
C ILE A 310 3.36 -2.00 15.14
N GLU A 311 3.22 -3.33 15.15
CA GLU A 311 4.11 -4.28 15.85
C GLU A 311 4.62 -3.79 17.21
N GLN A 312 3.70 -3.48 18.14
CA GLN A 312 4.06 -2.95 19.44
C GLN A 312 4.98 -3.93 20.19
N GLN A 313 6.08 -3.41 20.73
CA GLN A 313 7.02 -4.17 21.54
C GLN A 313 7.36 -3.45 22.85
N ALA A 314 8.36 -3.96 23.57
CA ALA A 314 8.85 -3.37 24.80
C ALA A 314 9.10 -1.85 24.64
N GLU A 315 8.90 -1.11 25.73
CA GLU A 315 9.05 0.36 25.75
C GLU A 315 8.06 1.12 24.84
N ASN A 316 6.94 0.49 24.47
CA ASN A 316 5.91 1.05 23.57
C ASN A 316 6.47 1.45 22.19
N GLN A 317 7.56 0.81 21.75
CA GLN A 317 8.07 1.02 20.40
C GLN A 317 7.11 0.38 19.39
N THR A 318 6.90 1.06 18.27
CA THR A 318 6.07 0.63 17.15
C THR A 318 6.80 0.84 15.83
N PHE A 319 6.41 0.14 14.76
CA PHE A 319 6.96 0.30 13.41
C PHE A 319 8.48 0.08 13.27
N VAL A 320 9.09 -0.66 14.20
CA VAL A 320 10.54 -0.85 14.21
C VAL A 320 11.03 -1.67 13.01
N ALA A 321 10.31 -2.74 12.65
CA ALA A 321 10.65 -3.53 11.46
C ALA A 321 10.51 -2.70 10.18
N TYR A 322 9.37 -2.04 9.98
CA TYR A 322 9.12 -1.14 8.84
C TYR A 322 10.21 -0.06 8.69
N SER A 323 10.48 0.68 9.77
CA SER A 323 11.39 1.83 9.72
C SER A 323 12.86 1.43 9.55
N SER A 324 13.23 0.20 9.92
CA SER A 324 14.60 -0.30 9.82
C SER A 324 14.89 -1.10 8.56
N ARG A 325 13.85 -1.65 7.90
CA ARG A 325 13.98 -2.57 6.74
C ARG A 325 13.76 -1.91 5.39
N PHE A 326 13.26 -0.68 5.34
CA PHE A 326 13.08 0.09 4.10
C PHE A 326 13.87 1.40 4.11
N ALA A 327 14.15 1.91 2.91
CA ALA A 327 14.73 3.22 2.71
C ALA A 327 13.63 4.19 2.27
N PHE A 328 13.59 5.37 2.88
CA PHE A 328 12.58 6.40 2.61
C PHE A 328 13.26 7.71 2.26
N PRO A 329 12.76 8.46 1.26
CA PRO A 329 13.28 9.77 0.89
C PRO A 329 12.73 10.87 1.82
N SER A 330 12.68 10.62 3.13
CA SER A 330 12.07 11.52 4.10
C SER A 330 12.79 12.87 4.13
N GLU A 331 14.12 12.86 4.27
CA GLU A 331 14.92 14.08 4.33
C GLU A 331 14.89 14.83 2.99
N GLU A 332 15.02 14.09 1.88
CA GLU A 332 15.03 14.60 0.51
C GLU A 332 13.71 15.29 0.15
N SER A 333 12.59 14.75 0.64
CA SER A 333 11.25 15.32 0.46
C SER A 333 10.92 16.46 1.43
N GLY A 334 11.79 16.72 2.40
CA GLY A 334 11.55 17.67 3.49
C GLY A 334 10.56 17.17 4.54
N SER A 335 10.26 15.87 4.56
CA SER A 335 9.50 15.22 5.63
C SER A 335 10.37 15.00 6.87
N SER A 336 9.78 15.14 8.05
CA SER A 336 10.37 14.76 9.33
C SER A 336 10.17 13.28 9.67
N SER A 337 9.57 12.49 8.77
CA SER A 337 9.01 11.17 9.07
C SER A 337 9.23 10.16 7.96
N THR A 338 9.44 8.89 8.32
CA THR A 338 9.41 7.71 7.41
C THR A 338 8.00 7.25 7.08
N PHE A 339 7.00 7.80 7.76
CA PHE A 339 5.58 7.43 7.66
C PHE A 339 4.80 8.26 6.62
N TYR A 340 5.41 9.32 6.13
CA TYR A 340 4.87 10.13 5.05
C TYR A 340 6.02 10.86 4.36
N TYR A 341 5.99 10.89 3.04
CA TYR A 341 7.03 11.51 2.24
C TYR A 341 6.53 11.71 0.82
N SER A 342 7.33 12.40 0.00
CA SER A 342 7.06 12.53 -1.42
C SER A 342 8.31 12.23 -2.23
N PHE A 343 8.14 12.03 -3.53
CA PHE A 343 9.24 11.92 -4.47
C PHE A 343 8.75 12.18 -5.88
N ASN A 344 9.66 12.52 -6.77
CA ASN A 344 9.36 12.62 -8.19
C ASN A 344 9.82 11.35 -8.91
N ALA A 345 8.97 10.86 -9.81
CA ALA A 345 9.36 9.87 -10.81
C ALA A 345 8.96 10.40 -12.19
N GLY A 346 9.94 10.91 -12.94
CA GLY A 346 9.62 11.72 -14.09
C GLY A 346 8.80 12.96 -13.71
N GLY A 347 7.79 13.28 -14.51
CA GLY A 347 6.88 14.41 -14.30
C GLY A 347 5.75 14.15 -13.28
N ILE A 348 5.81 13.06 -12.51
CA ILE A 348 4.83 12.75 -11.47
C ILE A 348 5.44 13.09 -10.11
N HIS A 349 4.72 13.89 -9.34
CA HIS A 349 4.97 14.09 -7.92
C HIS A 349 4.09 13.13 -7.11
N PHE A 350 4.70 12.10 -6.53
CA PHE A 350 4.03 11.14 -5.66
C PHE A 350 4.01 11.62 -4.22
N ILE A 351 2.87 11.47 -3.56
CA ILE A 351 2.69 11.80 -2.14
C ILE A 351 2.23 10.53 -1.43
N MET A 352 3.08 9.99 -0.55
CA MET A 352 2.81 8.80 0.25
C MET A 352 2.34 9.24 1.65
N LEU A 353 1.13 8.84 2.04
CA LEU A 353 0.52 9.22 3.32
C LEU A 353 0.16 7.98 4.12
N GLY A 354 0.72 7.85 5.32
CA GLY A 354 0.40 6.78 6.26
C GLY A 354 -0.75 7.10 7.21
N ALA A 355 -1.68 6.18 7.37
CA ALA A 355 -2.92 6.42 8.13
C ALA A 355 -2.75 6.35 9.66
N TYR A 356 -1.62 5.84 10.15
CA TYR A 356 -1.41 5.54 11.58
C TYR A 356 -0.59 6.56 12.35
N ILE A 357 -0.15 7.63 11.68
CA ILE A 357 0.57 8.73 12.31
C ILE A 357 -0.27 10.02 12.21
N SER A 358 -0.18 10.87 13.24
CA SER A 358 -0.89 12.15 13.25
C SER A 358 -0.10 13.22 12.48
N TYR A 359 -0.79 13.97 11.62
CA TYR A 359 -0.23 15.12 10.88
C TYR A 359 -0.48 16.46 11.58
N ASN A 360 -1.12 16.46 12.76
CA ASN A 360 -1.56 17.66 13.47
C ASN A 360 -0.49 18.30 14.37
N LYS A 361 0.80 17.96 14.21
CA LYS A 361 1.85 18.66 14.95
C LYS A 361 2.06 20.05 14.34
N PRO A 362 2.14 21.13 15.16
CA PRO A 362 2.45 22.47 14.66
C PRO A 362 3.76 22.46 13.86
N GLY A 363 3.68 22.72 12.55
CA GLY A 363 4.83 22.76 11.64
C GLY A 363 5.01 21.53 10.72
N GLU A 364 4.17 20.49 10.82
CA GLU A 364 4.22 19.30 9.93
C GLU A 364 3.24 19.39 8.73
N LEU A 365 2.33 20.36 8.70
CA LEU A 365 1.50 20.75 7.54
C LEU A 365 2.31 21.52 6.48
N ASN A 366 3.52 21.06 6.18
CA ASN A 366 4.31 21.62 5.09
C ASN A 366 3.92 20.91 3.80
N ASN A 367 3.54 21.68 2.78
CA ASN A 367 3.43 21.16 1.42
C ASN A 367 4.71 20.38 1.09
N PHE A 368 4.56 19.12 0.68
CA PHE A 368 5.67 18.31 0.20
C PHE A 368 6.43 19.08 -0.89
N LYS A 369 7.77 19.10 -0.78
CA LYS A 369 8.61 19.78 -1.77
C LYS A 369 8.55 19.00 -3.08
N ALA A 370 8.09 19.68 -4.13
CA ALA A 370 8.15 19.19 -5.50
C ALA A 370 9.55 19.29 -6.08
#